data_AF-A0A5D3K3L8-F1
#
_entry.id   AF-A0A5D3K3L8-F1
#
_cell.length_a   1.000
_cell.length_b   1.000
_cell.length_c   1.000
_cell.angle_alpha   90.00
_cell.angle_beta   90.00
_cell.angle_gamma   90.00
#
_symmetry.space_group_name_H-M   'P 1'
#
loop_
_entity.id
_entity.type
_entity.pdbx_description
1 polymer ?
#
loop_
_entity_poly.entity_id
_entity_poly.type
_entity_poly.pdbx_seq_one_letter_code
_entity_poly.pdbx_strand_id
1 'polypeptide(L)' 'MKKPAKTREELESAIRMEMEDICEWPTDLAISVAPHEDSWKVVIMTEGPQDAERCDMIETIADRLRSQFDLKA' A
#
# COMPACT_ATOMS: atom_id res chain seq x y z
N MET A 1 14.11 4.61 -17.87
CA MET A 1 14.15 3.20 -17.43
C MET A 1 12.74 2.79 -17.05
N LYS A 2 12.30 1.56 -17.37
CA LYS A 2 11.00 1.06 -16.89
C LYS A 2 11.10 0.73 -15.40
N LYS A 3 10.05 1.00 -14.62
CA LYS A 3 10.03 0.61 -13.21
C LYS A 3 9.99 -0.93 -13.13
N PRO A 4 10.65 -1.54 -12.15
CA PRO A 4 10.42 -2.95 -11.85
C PRO A 4 8.94 -3.19 -11.49
N ALA A 5 8.39 -4.32 -11.94
CA ALA A 5 7.01 -4.69 -11.64
C ALA A 5 6.95 -5.62 -10.42
N LYS A 6 5.95 -5.42 -9.55
CA LYS A 6 5.65 -6.27 -8.39
C LYS A 6 4.24 -6.84 -8.46
N THR A 7 4.02 -8.03 -7.90
CA THR A 7 2.66 -8.56 -7.76
C THR A 7 1.85 -7.73 -6.76
N ARG A 8 0.54 -7.92 -6.78
CA ARG A 8 -0.36 -7.33 -5.77
C ARG A 8 0.10 -7.68 -4.36
N GLU A 9 0.40 -8.94 -4.11
CA GLU A 9 0.79 -9.46 -2.79
C GLU A 9 2.13 -8.89 -2.33
N GLU A 10 3.08 -8.69 -3.24
CA GLU A 10 4.37 -8.05 -2.95
C GLU A 10 4.21 -6.59 -2.56
N LEU A 11 3.33 -5.84 -3.23
CA LEU A 11 3.05 -4.44 -2.91
C LEU A 11 2.28 -4.32 -1.59
N GLU A 12 1.25 -5.14 -1.39
CA GLU A 12 0.50 -5.18 -0.12
C GLU A 12 1.41 -5.54 1.06
N SER A 13 2.35 -6.48 0.87
CA SER A 13 3.30 -6.85 1.92
C SER A 13 4.32 -5.75 2.18
N ALA A 14 4.78 -5.05 1.13
CA ALA A 14 5.68 -3.90 1.30
C ALA A 14 5.00 -2.77 2.08
N ILE A 15 3.75 -2.45 1.76
CA ILE A 15 2.97 -1.41 2.46
C ILE A 15 2.80 -1.79 3.94
N ARG A 16 2.38 -3.03 4.24
CA ARG A 16 2.24 -3.51 5.63
C ARG A 16 3.56 -3.45 6.39
N MET A 17 4.64 -3.94 5.79
CA MET A 17 5.95 -3.98 6.45
C MET A 17 6.47 -2.58 6.79
N GLU A 18 6.35 -1.63 5.86
CA GLU A 18 6.76 -0.25 6.13
C GLU A 18 5.90 0.42 7.20
N MET A 19 4.60 0.15 7.22
CA MET A 19 3.72 0.68 8.24
C MET A 19 4.06 0.14 9.62
N GLU A 20 4.33 -1.17 9.74
CA GLU A 20 4.75 -1.82 10.99
C GLU A 20 6.10 -1.29 11.49
N ASP A 21 7.02 -0.97 10.57
CA ASP A 21 8.31 -0.34 10.87
C ASP A 21 8.13 1.09 11.40
N ILE A 22 7.26 1.89 10.79
CA ILE A 22 6.98 3.27 11.22
C ILE A 22 6.25 3.30 12.55
N CYS A 23 5.27 2.42 12.74
CA CYS A 23 4.41 2.49 13.91
C CYS A 23 4.90 1.66 15.10
N GLU A 24 5.91 0.80 14.91
CA GLU A 24 6.44 -0.14 15.91
C GLU A 24 5.41 -1.17 16.46
N TRP A 25 4.33 -1.45 15.73
CA TRP A 25 3.28 -2.41 16.11
C TRP A 25 2.64 -3.07 14.88
N PRO A 26 2.08 -4.30 15.03
CA PRO A 26 1.44 -5.01 13.93
C PRO A 26 0.26 -4.24 13.33
N THR A 27 0.11 -4.34 12.01
CA THR A 27 -1.02 -3.73 11.32
C THR A 27 -2.15 -4.74 11.15
N ASP A 28 -3.29 -4.44 11.76
CA ASP A 28 -4.55 -5.20 11.65
C ASP A 28 -5.42 -4.73 10.47
N LEU A 29 -5.01 -3.66 9.77
CA LEU A 29 -5.72 -3.12 8.61
C LEU A 29 -5.64 -4.08 7.43
N ALA A 30 -6.81 -4.50 6.93
CA ALA A 30 -6.89 -5.20 5.66
C ALA A 30 -6.69 -4.19 4.52
N ILE A 31 -5.63 -4.38 3.74
CA ILE A 31 -5.35 -3.55 2.56
C ILE A 31 -5.29 -4.43 1.32
N SER A 32 -5.66 -3.85 0.18
CA SER A 32 -5.46 -4.48 -1.13
C SER A 32 -4.92 -3.50 -2.16
N VAL A 33 -4.17 -4.01 -3.15
CA VAL A 33 -3.69 -3.20 -4.29
C VAL A 33 -4.51 -3.50 -5.54
N ALA A 34 -5.09 -2.46 -6.14
CA ALA A 34 -5.91 -2.57 -7.34
C ALA A 34 -5.31 -1.77 -8.51
N PRO A 35 -5.47 -2.23 -9.76
CA PRO A 35 -5.17 -1.39 -10.93
C PRO A 35 -5.95 -0.07 -10.87
N HIS A 36 -5.31 1.02 -11.26
CA HIS A 36 -5.92 2.34 -11.30
C HIS A 36 -5.28 3.19 -12.39
N GLU A 37 -6.06 3.53 -13.41
CA GLU A 37 -5.61 4.30 -14.57
C GLU A 37 -4.39 3.65 -15.24
N ASP A 38 -3.26 4.34 -15.29
CA ASP A 38 -1.98 3.89 -15.85
C ASP A 38 -1.07 3.21 -14.81
N SER A 39 -1.55 3.05 -13.57
CA SER A 39 -0.79 2.51 -12.44
C SER A 39 -1.69 1.65 -11.53
N TRP A 40 -1.56 1.82 -10.22
CA TRP A 40 -2.29 1.11 -9.19
C TRP A 40 -2.64 2.04 -8.03
N LYS A 41 -3.54 1.61 -7.16
CA LYS A 41 -3.89 2.27 -5.90
C LYS A 41 -4.01 1.26 -4.77
N VAL A 42 -3.84 1.73 -3.55
CA VAL A 42 -4.20 0.97 -2.35
C VAL A 42 -5.69 1.16 -2.04
N VAL A 43 -6.32 0.10 -1.57
CA VAL A 43 -7.70 0.05 -1.10
C VAL A 43 -7.66 -0.43 0.33
N ILE A 44 -8.08 0.41 1.27
CA ILE A 44 -8.09 0.09 2.69
C ILE A 44 -9.49 -0.43 3.05
N MET A 45 -9.56 -1.68 3.50
CA MET A 45 -10.78 -2.36 3.94
C MET A 45 -10.78 -2.37 5.47
N THR A 46 -11.45 -1.41 6.09
CA THR A 46 -11.56 -1.34 7.56
C THR A 46 -12.99 -1.65 8.00
N GLU A 47 -13.15 -2.59 8.93
CA GLU A 47 -14.42 -2.78 9.64
C GLU A 47 -14.43 -1.91 10.89
N GLY A 48 -14.87 -0.65 10.77
CA GLY A 48 -14.97 0.27 11.92
C GLY A 48 -14.66 1.73 11.57
N PRO A 49 -14.59 2.62 12.57
CA PRO A 49 -14.14 3.99 12.37
C PRO A 49 -12.74 3.98 11.75
N GLN A 50 -12.60 4.60 10.58
CA GLN A 50 -11.30 4.72 9.94
C GLN A 50 -10.38 5.56 10.81
N ASP A 51 -9.25 4.97 11.16
CA ASP A 51 -8.11 5.70 11.71
C ASP A 51 -7.51 6.53 10.58
N ALA A 52 -7.89 7.81 10.53
CA ALA A 52 -7.48 8.72 9.46
C ALA A 52 -5.96 8.86 9.38
N GLU A 53 -5.26 8.86 10.52
CA GLU A 53 -3.80 8.96 10.56
C GLU A 53 -3.14 7.74 9.91
N ARG A 54 -3.67 6.53 10.20
CA ARG A 54 -3.15 5.29 9.59
C ARG A 54 -3.49 5.21 8.10
N CYS A 55 -4.65 5.72 7.69
CA CYS A 55 -5.01 5.78 6.26
C CYS A 55 -4.08 6.70 5.49
N ASP A 56 -3.83 7.91 6.00
CA ASP A 56 -2.90 8.88 5.39
C ASP A 56 -1.48 8.32 5.27
N MET A 57 -1.05 7.55 6.26
CA MET A 57 0.25 6.88 6.25
C MET A 57 0.33 5.79 5.17
N ILE A 58 -0.71 4.95 5.05
CA ILE A 58 -0.80 3.93 4.00
C ILE A 58 -0.77 4.58 2.61
N GLU A 59 -1.50 5.67 2.42
CA GLU A 59 -1.48 6.41 1.16
C GLU A 59 -0.08 7.00 0.87
N THR A 60 0.58 7.57 1.88
CA THR A 60 1.94 8.10 1.74
C THR A 60 2.95 7.02 1.33
N ILE A 61 2.87 5.84 1.94
CA ILE A 61 3.70 4.67 1.57
C ILE A 61 3.38 4.22 0.14
N ALA A 62 2.10 4.11 -0.20
CA ALA A 62 1.66 3.70 -1.53
C ALA A 62 2.16 4.68 -2.61
N ASP A 63 2.08 5.99 -2.38
CA ASP A 63 2.60 7.03 -3.28
C ASP A 63 4.09 6.87 -3.55
N ARG A 64 4.86 6.64 -2.48
CA ARG A 64 6.29 6.39 -2.58
C ARG A 64 6.58 5.12 -3.37
N LEU A 65 5.84 4.04 -3.13
CA LEU A 65 6.01 2.76 -3.85
C LEU A 65 5.56 2.88 -5.32
N ARG A 66 4.52 3.64 -5.63
CA ARG A 66 4.07 3.93 -7.01
C ARG A 66 5.14 4.62 -7.83
N SER A 67 5.98 5.45 -7.21
CA SER A 67 7.11 6.06 -7.90
C SER A 67 8.21 5.05 -8.26
N GLN A 68 8.28 3.91 -7.58
CA GLN A 68 9.35 2.91 -7.69
C GLN A 68 8.93 1.65 -8.45
N PHE A 69 7.66 1.24 -8.36
CA PHE A 69 7.19 -0.05 -8.85
C PHE A 69 5.91 0.07 -9.68
N ASP A 70 5.87 -0.67 -10.79
CA ASP A 70 4.64 -0.91 -11.53
C ASP A 70 3.89 -2.13 -10.95
N LEU A 71 2.56 -2.16 -11.11
CA LEU A 71 1.78 -3.35 -10.80
C LEU A 71 1.96 -4.35 -11.94
N LYS A 72 2.34 -5.58 -11.57
CA LYS A 72 2.43 -6.69 -12.52
C LYS A 72 1.02 -7.07 -12.98
N ALA A 73 0.85 -7.04 -14.30
CA ALA A 73 -0.39 -7.47 -14.98
C ALA A 73 -0.66 -8.97 -14.78
#